data_AF-A0A9E5DU87-F1
#
_entry.id   AF-A0A9E5DU87-F1
#
_cell.length_a   1.000
_cell.length_b   1.000
_cell.length_c   1.000
_cell.angle_alpha   90.00
_cell.angle_beta   90.00
_cell.angle_gamma   90.00
#
_symmetry.space_group_name_H-M   'P 1'
#
loop_
_entity.id
_entity.type
_entity.pdbx_description
1 polymer ?
#
loop_
_entity_poly.entity_id
_entity_poly.type
_entity_poly.pdbx_seq_one_letter_code
_entity_poly.pdbx_strand_id
1 'polypeptide(L)'
;MKTLLSALGLDLTVGITKAQITKFGGAIASDPQRLPHFHPVQEDMEGLGACWAGNLATAADLAVQGDHPMTSLLAVVAHSVGRQLLVGGALPQPDEEQPLLVALRDLHGVFGAELNETEVAAQLKQVPIKVQQVAAKVILAAAVAAAYRNNWLDALGNPSRRKAWFQLGAGMLISIKGGGIDPDIKTDTALFLLDKSADILFRGALLLLQALDEAELSEAKSAQPFHFSVTTPIGRVILNGGSNDTWNPKDPDTKGDILLAMDSGGDDTWLIRAGATTSVDNPIAVAIDLAGNDTYTYAPADDPLPFEGLLPPDEDSRTVAQAGYAPLSLSAQSRQGAGRLGIGVLIDLGGGRDQYRALRMAQGFANFGVGVQWDDGGDDTYEGEAAVQAAAVVGLAISYDGGGNDTRTALHLSQGMAWVSSGALLYDRAGNDNYVCRIDKPLAYPSPQTPGYANSSLCQGTGFGLRRDKTKTHRSGGLGILRDLQGNDAYEGSTFVQGTGYWFGTGILADGSGDDWYDGLFYAQGAAAHFALAFF
;
A
#
# COMPACT_ATOMS: atom_id res chain seq x y z
N MET A 1 20.93 -18.40 -26.04
CA MET A 1 21.41 -17.04 -26.40
C MET A 1 22.94 -16.94 -26.39
N LYS A 2 23.65 -17.31 -25.30
CA LYS A 2 25.12 -17.36 -25.22
C LYS A 2 25.82 -18.05 -26.41
N THR A 3 25.34 -19.22 -26.83
CA THR A 3 25.92 -19.97 -27.96
C THR A 3 25.74 -19.27 -29.30
N LEU A 4 24.67 -18.49 -29.46
CA LEU A 4 24.38 -17.73 -30.70
C LEU A 4 25.15 -16.40 -30.73
N LEU A 5 25.22 -15.69 -29.60
CA LEU A 5 25.98 -14.43 -29.47
C LEU A 5 27.49 -14.66 -29.61
N SER A 6 28.01 -15.72 -29.00
CA SER A 6 29.41 -16.11 -29.14
C SER A 6 29.73 -16.57 -30.56
N ALA A 7 28.81 -17.28 -31.23
CA ALA A 7 28.95 -17.64 -32.64
C ALA A 7 28.89 -16.43 -33.60
N LEU A 8 28.25 -15.34 -33.20
CA LEU A 8 28.17 -14.08 -33.94
C LEU A 8 29.31 -13.10 -33.59
N GLY A 9 30.22 -13.45 -32.68
CA GLY A 9 31.29 -12.57 -32.21
C GLY A 9 30.80 -11.36 -31.42
N LEU A 10 29.58 -11.42 -30.90
CA LEU A 10 28.89 -10.37 -30.14
C LEU A 10 28.95 -10.64 -28.64
N ASP A 11 30.06 -11.20 -28.14
CA ASP A 11 30.30 -11.35 -26.70
C ASP A 11 30.47 -9.95 -26.08
N LEU A 12 29.35 -9.29 -25.81
CA LEU A 12 29.26 -8.13 -24.95
C LEU A 12 29.52 -8.61 -23.52
N THR A 13 30.79 -8.67 -23.12
CA THR A 13 31.15 -8.74 -21.70
C THR A 13 30.75 -7.44 -21.02
N VAL A 14 29.48 -7.29 -20.66
CA VAL A 14 29.03 -6.28 -19.69
C VAL A 14 29.21 -6.86 -18.29
N GLY A 15 30.45 -7.18 -17.93
CA GLY A 15 30.78 -7.76 -16.64
C GLY A 15 31.40 -6.71 -15.73
N ILE A 16 30.62 -6.09 -14.85
CA ILE A 16 31.21 -5.39 -13.70
C ILE A 16 31.92 -6.48 -12.88
N THR A 17 33.25 -6.44 -12.83
CA THR A 17 34.01 -7.47 -12.11
C THR A 17 33.64 -7.49 -10.63
N LYS A 18 33.71 -8.66 -9.98
CA LYS A 18 33.53 -8.77 -8.52
C LYS A 18 34.41 -7.78 -7.74
N ALA A 19 35.61 -7.48 -8.23
CA ALA A 19 36.49 -6.46 -7.65
C ALA A 19 35.93 -5.03 -7.81
N GLN A 20 35.30 -4.68 -8.93
CA GLN A 20 34.62 -3.39 -9.14
C GLN A 20 33.35 -3.29 -8.28
N ILE A 21 32.53 -4.34 -8.23
CA ILE A 21 31.38 -4.43 -7.31
C ILE A 21 31.87 -4.31 -5.87
N THR A 22 32.98 -4.93 -5.48
CA THR A 22 33.52 -4.84 -4.12
C THR A 22 34.11 -3.46 -3.83
N LYS A 23 34.75 -2.81 -4.81
CA LYS A 23 35.36 -1.48 -4.64
C LYS A 23 34.32 -0.37 -4.45
N PHE A 24 33.16 -0.49 -5.10
CA PHE A 24 32.04 0.45 -4.94
C PHE A 24 31.04 -0.01 -3.85
N GLY A 25 30.77 -1.31 -3.81
CA GLY A 25 29.83 -2.01 -2.93
C GLY A 25 30.40 -2.42 -1.57
N GLY A 26 31.68 -2.19 -1.28
CA GLY A 26 32.26 -2.45 0.04
C GLY A 26 31.57 -1.66 1.17
N ALA A 27 30.99 -0.49 0.86
CA ALA A 27 30.14 0.27 1.77
C ALA A 27 28.67 -0.22 1.81
N ILE A 28 28.20 -0.92 0.76
CA ILE A 28 26.85 -1.50 0.65
C ILE A 28 26.76 -2.92 1.25
N ALA A 29 27.85 -3.68 1.27
CA ALA A 29 27.90 -4.96 1.97
C ALA A 29 27.58 -4.80 3.47
N SER A 30 27.80 -3.61 4.02
CA SER A 30 27.43 -3.20 5.37
C SER A 30 26.10 -2.43 5.45
N ASP A 31 25.38 -2.21 4.34
CA ASP A 31 24.08 -1.55 4.33
C ASP A 31 23.00 -2.52 4.84
N PRO A 32 22.36 -2.24 6.00
CA PRO A 32 21.35 -3.14 6.54
C PRO A 32 20.04 -3.16 5.74
N GLN A 33 19.87 -2.26 4.76
CA GLN A 33 18.67 -2.13 3.92
C GLN A 33 18.81 -2.89 2.60
N ARG A 34 19.99 -3.45 2.35
CA ARG A 34 20.26 -4.15 1.10
C ARG A 34 19.38 -5.38 0.99
N LEU A 35 18.65 -5.48 -0.12
CA LEU A 35 17.82 -6.63 -0.44
C LEU A 35 18.66 -7.92 -0.53
N PRO A 36 18.13 -9.06 -0.06
CA PRO A 36 18.90 -10.30 0.06
C PRO A 36 19.35 -10.88 -1.29
N HIS A 37 18.55 -10.71 -2.34
CA HIS A 37 18.83 -11.20 -3.70
C HIS A 37 19.86 -10.36 -4.45
N PHE A 38 20.19 -9.16 -3.96
CA PHE A 38 20.88 -8.15 -4.75
C PHE A 38 22.23 -8.59 -5.31
N HIS A 39 23.16 -9.02 -4.44
CA HIS A 39 24.47 -9.49 -4.87
C HIS A 39 24.41 -10.80 -5.66
N PRO A 40 23.67 -11.84 -5.22
CA PRO A 40 23.51 -13.06 -6.02
C PRO A 40 23.05 -12.77 -7.45
N VAL A 41 22.06 -11.89 -7.62
CA VAL A 41 21.51 -11.52 -8.92
C VAL A 41 22.52 -10.69 -9.73
N GLN A 42 23.21 -9.71 -9.12
CA GLN A 42 24.24 -8.94 -9.82
C GLN A 42 25.45 -9.77 -10.28
N GLU A 43 25.82 -10.80 -9.53
CA GLU A 43 26.92 -11.71 -9.90
C GLU A 43 26.56 -12.62 -11.09
N ASP A 44 25.27 -12.90 -11.31
CA ASP A 44 24.77 -13.68 -12.45
C ASP A 44 23.38 -13.19 -12.93
N MET A 45 23.37 -12.05 -13.62
CA MET A 45 22.13 -11.45 -14.14
C MET A 45 21.44 -12.33 -15.19
N GLU A 46 22.21 -13.00 -16.06
CA GLU A 46 21.67 -13.80 -17.16
C GLU A 46 21.07 -15.13 -16.69
N GLY A 47 21.64 -15.75 -15.66
CA GLY A 47 21.12 -16.99 -15.08
C GLY A 47 20.17 -16.72 -13.92
N LEU A 48 20.74 -16.29 -12.78
CA LEU A 48 19.98 -16.09 -11.54
C LEU A 48 18.99 -14.93 -11.63
N GLY A 49 19.32 -13.83 -12.31
CA GLY A 49 18.45 -12.65 -12.38
C GLY A 49 17.09 -12.93 -13.02
N ALA A 50 17.10 -13.45 -14.25
CA ALA A 50 15.86 -13.76 -14.98
C ALA A 50 15.00 -14.82 -14.26
N CYS A 51 15.63 -15.90 -13.76
CA CYS A 51 14.92 -16.91 -12.99
C CYS A 51 14.35 -16.36 -11.69
N TRP A 52 15.06 -15.46 -11.00
CA TRP A 52 14.59 -14.88 -9.74
C TRP A 52 13.33 -14.03 -9.95
N ALA A 53 13.34 -13.10 -10.90
CA ALA A 53 12.19 -12.25 -11.18
C ALA A 53 10.97 -13.06 -11.65
N GLY A 54 11.18 -14.01 -12.57
CA GLY A 54 10.09 -14.90 -13.04
C GLY A 54 9.51 -15.79 -11.95
N ASN A 55 10.35 -16.34 -11.06
CA ASN A 55 9.88 -17.12 -9.91
C ASN A 55 9.08 -16.28 -8.92
N LEU A 56 9.45 -15.00 -8.75
CA LEU A 56 8.71 -14.08 -7.89
C LEU A 56 7.32 -13.76 -8.47
N ALA A 57 7.23 -13.45 -9.77
CA ALA A 57 5.95 -13.27 -10.45
C ALA A 57 5.08 -14.54 -10.33
N THR A 58 5.66 -15.71 -10.62
CA THR A 58 4.96 -17.01 -10.47
C THR A 58 4.50 -17.26 -9.03
N ALA A 59 5.30 -16.87 -8.03
CA ALA A 59 4.92 -17.01 -6.63
C ALA A 59 3.73 -16.11 -6.25
N ALA A 60 3.64 -14.91 -6.82
CA ALA A 60 2.48 -14.04 -6.67
C ALA A 60 1.24 -14.66 -7.33
N ASP A 61 1.37 -15.16 -8.57
CA ASP A 61 0.27 -15.83 -9.28
C ASP A 61 -0.28 -17.04 -8.50
N LEU A 62 0.62 -17.85 -7.92
CA LEU A 62 0.24 -19.00 -7.09
C LEU A 62 -0.36 -18.58 -5.74
N ALA A 63 0.08 -17.45 -5.17
CA ALA A 63 -0.47 -16.93 -3.92
C ALA A 63 -1.94 -16.55 -4.08
N VAL A 64 -2.30 -15.86 -5.17
CA VAL A 64 -3.69 -15.48 -5.49
C VAL A 64 -4.59 -16.70 -5.68
N GLN A 65 -4.05 -17.82 -6.17
CA GLN A 65 -4.82 -19.06 -6.38
C GLN A 65 -4.96 -19.94 -5.13
N GLY A 66 -4.28 -19.58 -4.03
CA GLY A 66 -4.30 -20.38 -2.80
C GLY A 66 -5.53 -20.13 -1.93
N ASP A 67 -5.67 -20.93 -0.87
CA ASP A 67 -6.79 -20.81 0.09
C ASP A 67 -6.76 -19.52 0.93
N HIS A 68 -5.60 -18.85 0.99
CA HIS A 68 -5.38 -17.64 1.79
C HIS A 68 -4.65 -16.58 0.95
N PRO A 69 -5.32 -15.99 -0.05
CA PRO A 69 -4.66 -15.19 -1.07
C PRO A 69 -4.08 -13.87 -0.52
N MET A 70 -4.79 -13.14 0.36
CA MET A 70 -4.27 -11.91 0.97
C MET A 70 -3.02 -12.21 1.81
N THR A 71 -3.11 -13.24 2.65
CA THR A 71 -2.01 -13.66 3.52
C THR A 71 -0.79 -14.09 2.72
N SER A 72 -1.01 -14.89 1.67
CA SER A 72 0.06 -15.45 0.85
C SER A 72 0.77 -14.38 0.04
N LEU A 73 0.04 -13.42 -0.53
CA LEU A 73 0.65 -12.29 -1.24
C LEU A 73 1.53 -11.44 -0.32
N LEU A 74 1.04 -11.10 0.87
CA LEU A 74 1.86 -10.34 1.84
C LEU A 74 3.10 -11.13 2.25
N ALA A 75 2.99 -12.44 2.43
CA ALA A 75 4.14 -13.30 2.74
C ALA A 75 5.17 -13.33 1.59
N VAL A 76 4.72 -13.38 0.33
CA VAL A 76 5.60 -13.33 -0.85
C VAL A 76 6.36 -12.00 -0.90
N VAL A 77 5.68 -10.87 -0.73
CA VAL A 77 6.31 -9.54 -0.73
C VAL A 77 7.30 -9.41 0.43
N ALA A 78 6.90 -9.81 1.64
CA ALA A 78 7.76 -9.78 2.82
C ALA A 78 9.02 -10.64 2.65
N HIS A 79 8.86 -11.87 2.16
CA HIS A 79 9.97 -12.79 1.93
C HIS A 79 10.97 -12.23 0.91
N SER A 80 10.47 -11.61 -0.16
CA SER A 80 11.27 -11.10 -1.27
C SER A 80 12.15 -9.91 -0.87
N VAL A 81 11.77 -9.18 0.18
CA VAL A 81 12.61 -8.12 0.78
C VAL A 81 13.42 -8.60 1.98
N GLY A 82 13.48 -9.91 2.22
CA GLY A 82 14.32 -10.54 3.24
C GLY A 82 13.69 -10.65 4.62
N ARG A 83 12.36 -10.52 4.74
CA ARG A 83 11.63 -10.76 5.99
C ARG A 83 11.15 -12.20 6.05
N GLN A 84 11.74 -12.98 6.96
CA GLN A 84 11.27 -14.33 7.24
C GLN A 84 10.24 -14.29 8.36
N LEU A 85 8.97 -14.18 7.96
CA LEU A 85 7.84 -14.14 8.88
C LEU A 85 7.26 -15.55 9.03
N LEU A 86 6.81 -15.88 10.25
CA LEU A 86 5.92 -17.03 10.42
C LEU A 86 4.60 -16.69 9.73
N VAL A 87 4.13 -17.57 8.86
CA VAL A 87 2.81 -17.50 8.21
C VAL A 87 1.87 -18.45 8.93
N GLY A 88 0.63 -18.05 9.16
CA GLY A 88 -0.35 -18.85 9.88
C GLY A 88 -0.20 -18.79 11.41
N GLY A 89 -1.29 -19.09 12.11
CA GLY A 89 -1.30 -19.22 13.56
C GLY A 89 -2.69 -19.50 14.10
N ALA A 90 -2.76 -19.93 15.35
CA ALA A 90 -4.05 -20.04 16.04
C ALA A 90 -4.61 -18.65 16.32
N LEU A 91 -5.85 -18.43 15.90
CA LEU A 91 -6.62 -17.22 16.18
C LEU A 91 -7.79 -17.55 17.12
N PRO A 92 -8.16 -16.63 18.02
CA PRO A 92 -9.38 -16.76 18.80
C PRO A 92 -10.57 -16.96 17.86
N GLN A 93 -11.43 -17.92 18.20
CA GLN A 93 -12.65 -18.20 17.44
C GLN A 93 -13.82 -17.40 18.03
N PRO A 94 -14.77 -16.92 17.20
CA PRO A 94 -16.00 -16.33 17.69
C PRO A 94 -16.78 -17.29 18.59
N ASP A 95 -17.47 -16.74 19.59
CA ASP A 95 -18.42 -17.49 20.41
C ASP A 95 -19.58 -18.01 19.55
N GLU A 96 -20.07 -19.23 19.84
CA GLU A 96 -21.11 -19.88 19.04
C GLU A 96 -22.48 -19.20 19.20
N GLU A 97 -22.80 -18.68 20.39
CA GLU A 97 -24.12 -18.12 20.70
C GLU A 97 -24.14 -16.60 20.54
N GLN A 98 -23.06 -15.92 20.92
CA GLN A 98 -22.96 -14.45 20.98
C GLN A 98 -21.67 -13.95 20.33
N PRO A 99 -21.46 -14.24 19.02
CA PRO A 99 -20.17 -14.05 18.36
C PRO A 99 -19.62 -12.63 18.52
N LEU A 100 -20.43 -11.62 18.17
CA LEU A 100 -19.97 -10.23 18.16
C LEU A 100 -19.90 -9.61 19.56
N LEU A 101 -20.83 -9.94 20.47
CA LEU A 101 -20.79 -9.39 21.84
C LEU A 101 -19.54 -9.87 22.59
N VAL A 102 -19.24 -11.18 22.51
CA VAL A 102 -18.07 -11.76 23.16
C VAL A 102 -16.78 -11.23 22.53
N ALA A 103 -16.70 -11.14 21.20
CA ALA A 103 -15.54 -10.56 20.52
C ALA A 103 -15.26 -9.11 20.95
N LEU A 104 -16.29 -8.28 21.06
CA LEU A 104 -16.16 -6.90 21.53
C LEU A 104 -15.72 -6.83 23.00
N ARG A 105 -16.28 -7.67 23.88
CA ARG A 105 -15.89 -7.76 25.29
C ARG A 105 -14.42 -8.15 25.42
N ASP A 106 -13.99 -9.16 24.68
CA ASP A 106 -12.62 -9.66 24.72
C ASP A 106 -11.64 -8.61 24.20
N LEU A 107 -11.98 -7.91 23.10
CA LEU A 107 -11.20 -6.76 22.63
C LEU A 107 -11.10 -5.66 23.69
N HIS A 108 -12.19 -5.29 24.38
CA HIS A 108 -12.14 -4.32 25.47
C HIS A 108 -11.23 -4.80 26.61
N GLY A 109 -11.33 -6.09 26.97
CA GLY A 109 -10.50 -6.72 28.00
C GLY A 109 -9.00 -6.70 27.67
N VAL A 110 -8.61 -6.94 26.41
CA VAL A 110 -7.20 -6.85 25.94
C VAL A 110 -6.61 -5.47 26.21
N PHE A 111 -7.42 -4.42 26.11
CA PHE A 111 -7.00 -3.03 26.32
C PHE A 111 -7.40 -2.46 27.69
N GLY A 112 -7.84 -3.30 28.62
CA GLY A 112 -8.20 -2.88 29.99
C GLY A 112 -9.39 -1.93 30.06
N ALA A 113 -10.32 -2.02 29.12
CA ALA A 113 -11.56 -1.25 29.09
C ALA A 113 -12.78 -2.15 29.42
N GLU A 114 -13.89 -1.53 29.79
CA GLU A 114 -15.17 -2.22 30.00
C GLU A 114 -16.13 -1.92 28.84
N LEU A 115 -16.89 -2.95 28.42
CA LEU A 115 -17.94 -2.82 27.42
C LEU A 115 -19.30 -2.64 28.10
N ASN A 116 -20.13 -1.73 27.59
CA ASN A 116 -21.54 -1.68 27.97
C ASN A 116 -22.31 -2.82 27.28
N GLU A 117 -22.18 -4.03 27.80
CA GLU A 117 -22.75 -5.24 27.19
C GLU A 117 -24.27 -5.18 27.05
N THR A 118 -24.97 -4.48 27.94
CA THR A 118 -26.44 -4.35 27.88
C THR A 118 -26.89 -3.54 26.67
N GLU A 119 -26.19 -2.43 26.38
CA GLU A 119 -26.49 -1.58 25.24
C GLU A 119 -26.12 -2.28 23.93
N VAL A 120 -24.95 -2.91 23.87
CA VAL A 120 -24.49 -3.65 22.69
C VAL A 120 -25.45 -4.81 22.38
N ALA A 121 -25.82 -5.62 23.36
CA ALA A 121 -26.76 -6.73 23.17
C ALA A 121 -28.14 -6.25 22.68
N ALA A 122 -28.57 -5.03 23.04
CA ALA A 122 -29.81 -4.46 22.53
C ALA A 122 -29.70 -4.09 21.04
N GLN A 123 -28.59 -3.46 20.62
CA GLN A 123 -28.37 -3.11 19.21
C GLN A 123 -28.20 -4.34 18.32
N LEU A 124 -27.48 -5.38 18.79
CA LEU A 124 -27.19 -6.58 18.00
C LEU A 124 -28.43 -7.37 17.54
N LYS A 125 -29.59 -7.16 18.17
CA LYS A 125 -30.85 -7.81 17.77
C LYS A 125 -31.26 -7.51 16.33
N GLN A 126 -30.82 -6.38 15.77
CA GLN A 126 -31.14 -6.00 14.38
C GLN A 126 -30.09 -6.45 13.37
N VAL A 127 -28.92 -6.91 13.82
CA VAL A 127 -27.80 -7.29 12.96
C VAL A 127 -27.92 -8.77 12.59
N PRO A 128 -27.90 -9.16 11.30
CA PRO A 128 -27.94 -10.57 10.91
C PRO A 128 -26.81 -11.39 11.54
N ILE A 129 -27.09 -12.64 11.93
CA ILE A 129 -26.11 -13.47 12.66
C ILE A 129 -24.83 -13.72 11.86
N LYS A 130 -24.93 -13.85 10.52
CA LYS A 130 -23.76 -14.02 9.64
C LYS A 130 -22.86 -12.78 9.63
N VAL A 131 -23.44 -11.58 9.54
CA VAL A 131 -22.73 -10.30 9.70
C VAL A 131 -22.01 -10.26 11.06
N GLN A 132 -22.68 -10.68 12.14
CA GLN A 132 -22.06 -10.74 13.47
C GLN A 132 -20.89 -11.73 13.54
N GLN A 133 -21.00 -12.91 12.92
CA GLN A 133 -19.95 -13.94 12.90
C GLN A 133 -18.70 -13.46 12.14
N VAL A 134 -18.90 -12.88 10.96
CA VAL A 134 -17.82 -12.30 10.15
C VAL A 134 -17.12 -11.16 10.91
N ALA A 135 -17.89 -10.18 11.39
CA ALA A 135 -17.34 -9.06 12.14
C ALA A 135 -16.60 -9.51 13.41
N ALA A 136 -17.12 -10.50 14.13
CA ALA A 136 -16.47 -11.06 15.32
C ALA A 136 -15.09 -11.66 15.01
N LYS A 137 -14.97 -12.42 13.92
CA LYS A 137 -13.69 -13.02 13.50
C LYS A 137 -12.66 -11.95 13.17
N VAL A 138 -13.06 -10.91 12.42
CA VAL A 138 -12.20 -9.77 12.08
C VAL A 138 -11.78 -9.00 13.34
N ILE A 139 -12.70 -8.72 14.27
CA ILE A 139 -12.43 -7.98 15.52
C ILE A 139 -11.45 -8.71 16.42
N LEU A 140 -11.60 -10.03 16.59
CA LEU A 140 -10.69 -10.85 17.38
C LEU A 140 -9.28 -10.84 16.79
N ALA A 141 -9.16 -11.01 15.48
CA ALA A 141 -7.87 -10.95 14.79
C ALA A 141 -7.25 -9.54 14.85
N ALA A 142 -8.06 -8.50 14.72
CA ALA A 142 -7.62 -7.13 14.87
C ALA A 142 -7.12 -6.82 16.30
N ALA A 143 -7.74 -7.39 17.34
CA ALA A 143 -7.24 -7.28 18.71
C ALA A 143 -5.83 -7.87 18.85
N VAL A 144 -5.61 -9.05 18.27
CA VAL A 144 -4.30 -9.71 18.23
C VAL A 144 -3.30 -8.85 17.46
N ALA A 145 -3.63 -8.44 16.23
CA ALA A 145 -2.76 -7.62 15.39
C ALA A 145 -2.41 -6.28 16.04
N ALA A 146 -3.36 -5.64 16.73
CA ALA A 146 -3.15 -4.42 17.48
C ALA A 146 -2.18 -4.60 18.65
N ALA A 147 -2.22 -5.74 19.36
CA ALA A 147 -1.24 -6.05 20.40
C ALA A 147 0.18 -6.22 19.83
N TYR A 148 0.32 -6.94 18.71
CA TYR A 148 1.60 -7.07 17.96
C TYR A 148 2.13 -5.69 17.54
N ARG A 149 1.27 -4.85 16.96
CA ARG A 149 1.61 -3.49 16.54
C ARG A 149 2.02 -2.63 17.73
N ASN A 150 1.27 -2.63 18.83
CA ASN A 150 1.55 -1.77 19.98
C ASN A 150 2.85 -2.17 20.69
N ASN A 151 3.18 -3.47 20.72
CA ASN A 151 4.49 -3.93 21.20
C ASN A 151 5.65 -3.32 20.39
N TRP A 152 5.51 -3.28 19.07
CA TRP A 152 6.47 -2.59 18.19
C TRP A 152 6.50 -1.08 18.43
N LEU A 153 5.33 -0.45 18.52
CA LEU A 153 5.20 0.99 18.68
C LEU A 153 5.85 1.48 20.00
N ASP A 154 5.80 0.67 21.05
CA ASP A 154 6.43 0.99 22.34
C ASP A 154 7.95 1.20 22.22
N ALA A 155 8.60 0.53 21.26
CA ALA A 155 10.01 0.73 20.97
C ALA A 155 10.33 2.12 20.38
N LEU A 156 9.34 2.85 19.85
CA LEU A 156 9.52 4.21 19.31
C LEU A 156 9.64 5.30 20.39
N GLY A 157 9.51 4.93 21.67
CA GLY A 157 9.70 5.83 22.81
C GLY A 157 8.40 6.47 23.29
N ASN A 158 8.47 7.71 23.76
CA ASN A 158 7.33 8.38 24.41
C ASN A 158 6.20 8.77 23.41
N PRO A 159 4.98 9.08 23.92
CA PRO A 159 3.83 9.41 23.07
C PRO A 159 4.07 10.56 22.07
N SER A 160 4.75 11.64 22.50
CA SER A 160 5.04 12.78 21.62
C SER A 160 5.90 12.38 20.43
N ARG A 161 6.88 11.49 20.65
CA ARG A 161 7.74 10.96 19.59
C ARG A 161 6.97 10.06 18.62
N ARG A 162 6.07 9.20 19.11
CA ARG A 162 5.20 8.37 18.25
C ARG A 162 4.31 9.24 17.36
N LYS A 163 3.71 10.30 17.92
CA LYS A 163 2.91 11.27 17.16
C LYS A 163 3.73 11.97 16.08
N ALA A 164 4.95 12.39 16.41
CA ALA A 164 5.86 12.98 15.43
C ALA A 164 6.19 12.00 14.28
N TRP A 165 6.42 10.72 14.59
CA TRP A 165 6.64 9.68 13.56
C TRP A 165 5.43 9.47 12.65
N PHE A 166 4.22 9.46 13.21
CA PHE A 166 3.02 9.34 12.41
C PHE A 166 2.90 10.51 11.43
N GLN A 167 3.08 11.74 11.92
CA GLN A 167 3.00 12.95 11.10
C GLN A 167 4.12 13.06 10.06
N LEU A 168 5.31 12.52 10.36
CA LEU A 168 6.43 12.49 9.42
C LEU A 168 6.11 11.74 8.11
N GLY A 169 5.21 10.76 8.13
CA GLY A 169 4.82 10.01 6.92
C GLY A 169 4.38 10.91 5.75
N ALA A 170 3.57 11.92 6.03
CA ALA A 170 3.17 12.92 5.02
C ALA A 170 4.35 13.83 4.61
N GLY A 171 5.21 14.17 5.57
CA GLY A 171 6.40 15.00 5.38
C GLY A 171 7.52 14.35 4.58
N MET A 172 7.54 13.01 4.46
CA MET A 172 8.48 12.27 3.61
C MET A 172 8.20 12.45 2.11
N LEU A 173 6.95 12.74 1.74
CA LEU A 173 6.54 12.99 0.36
C LEU A 173 6.77 14.46 -0.03
N ILE A 174 6.26 15.39 0.79
CA ILE A 174 6.39 16.84 0.58
C ILE A 174 6.59 17.53 1.93
N SER A 175 7.53 18.47 2.02
CA SER A 175 7.76 19.26 3.23
C SER A 175 6.59 20.22 3.50
N ILE A 176 5.83 19.97 4.57
CA ILE A 176 4.67 20.78 4.97
C ILE A 176 5.16 21.94 5.88
N LYS A 177 4.80 23.19 5.58
CA LYS A 177 5.23 24.39 6.33
C LYS A 177 4.69 24.36 7.78
N GLY A 178 5.53 24.77 8.75
CA GLY A 178 5.04 25.30 10.04
C GLY A 178 5.27 24.47 11.31
N GLY A 179 6.06 23.40 11.27
CA GLY A 179 6.47 22.66 12.46
C GLY A 179 7.74 21.89 12.15
N GLY A 180 8.89 22.54 12.39
CA GLY A 180 10.18 22.06 11.93
C GLY A 180 10.49 20.64 12.40
N ILE A 181 10.73 19.78 11.42
CA ILE A 181 11.96 18.98 11.40
C ILE A 181 12.56 19.21 10.02
N ASP A 182 13.61 20.03 9.96
CA ASP A 182 14.61 19.93 8.91
C ASP A 182 15.13 18.49 8.99
N PRO A 183 14.95 17.63 7.97
CA PRO A 183 15.56 16.32 7.95
C PRO A 183 17.04 16.51 7.63
N ASP A 184 17.77 17.24 8.48
CA ASP A 184 19.19 17.05 8.65
C ASP A 184 19.33 15.70 9.33
N ILE A 185 19.26 14.65 8.50
CA ILE A 185 19.29 13.19 8.79
C ILE A 185 20.54 12.76 9.59
N LYS A 186 21.30 13.69 10.14
CA LYS A 186 22.61 13.44 10.72
C LYS A 186 22.58 12.99 12.18
N THR A 187 21.54 13.26 12.96
CA THR A 187 21.50 12.93 14.42
C THR A 187 20.06 13.12 14.91
N ASP A 188 19.28 12.16 15.42
CA ASP A 188 19.58 11.21 16.51
C ASP A 188 18.63 9.97 16.56
N THR A 189 17.91 9.63 15.48
CA THR A 189 17.03 8.43 15.36
C THR A 189 16.96 7.96 13.90
N ALA A 190 18.07 8.14 13.19
CA ALA A 190 18.13 8.16 11.73
C ALA A 190 17.98 6.76 11.15
N LEU A 191 16.78 6.48 10.61
CA LEU A 191 16.35 5.20 10.06
C LEU A 191 16.28 4.06 11.13
N PHE A 192 17.25 4.00 12.07
CA PHE A 192 17.46 3.35 13.38
C PHE A 192 16.74 2.07 13.84
N LEU A 193 15.53 1.76 13.39
CA LEU A 193 15.00 0.38 13.47
C LEU A 193 14.78 -0.27 12.12
N LEU A 194 14.95 0.46 11.01
CA LEU A 194 15.42 0.12 9.65
C LEU A 194 15.01 -1.15 8.89
N ASP A 195 14.49 -2.14 9.57
CA ASP A 195 13.51 -3.09 9.09
C ASP A 195 13.12 -4.00 10.27
N LYS A 196 14.12 -4.58 10.96
CA LYS A 196 13.96 -5.85 11.68
C LYS A 196 12.96 -5.89 12.83
N SER A 197 12.71 -4.79 13.55
CA SER A 197 11.69 -4.84 14.62
C SER A 197 10.25 -4.84 14.07
N ALA A 198 10.03 -4.37 12.83
CA ALA A 198 8.70 -4.36 12.23
C ALA A 198 8.19 -5.75 11.87
N ASP A 199 9.02 -6.80 11.93
CA ASP A 199 8.59 -8.19 11.72
C ASP A 199 7.44 -8.57 12.66
N ILE A 200 7.42 -8.02 13.90
CA ILE A 200 6.32 -8.25 14.83
C ILE A 200 5.02 -7.57 14.36
N LEU A 201 5.09 -6.38 13.75
CA LEU A 201 3.93 -5.71 13.15
C LEU A 201 3.45 -6.49 11.93
N PHE A 202 4.36 -6.92 11.05
CA PHE A 202 4.01 -7.70 9.85
C PHE A 202 3.45 -9.07 10.20
N ARG A 203 3.90 -9.68 11.31
CA ARG A 203 3.29 -10.87 11.87
C ARG A 203 1.84 -10.61 12.29
N GLY A 204 1.56 -9.49 12.94
CA GLY A 204 0.19 -9.06 13.24
C GLY A 204 -0.65 -8.91 11.97
N ALA A 205 -0.08 -8.31 10.92
CA ALA A 205 -0.75 -8.15 9.63
C ALA A 205 -1.09 -9.50 8.97
N LEU A 206 -0.15 -10.45 8.93
CA LEU A 206 -0.39 -11.79 8.40
C LEU A 206 -1.52 -12.52 9.14
N LEU A 207 -1.62 -12.36 10.46
CA LEU A 207 -2.70 -12.95 11.26
C LEU A 207 -4.06 -12.27 11.00
N LEU A 208 -4.08 -10.95 10.77
CA LEU A 208 -5.29 -10.24 10.38
C LEU A 208 -5.76 -10.66 8.98
N LEU A 209 -4.85 -10.70 8.00
CA LEU A 209 -5.17 -11.14 6.65
C LEU A 209 -5.61 -12.60 6.61
N GLN A 210 -5.00 -13.47 7.43
CA GLN A 210 -5.45 -14.86 7.55
C GLN A 210 -6.90 -14.92 8.04
N ALA A 211 -7.25 -14.12 9.05
CA ALA A 211 -8.61 -14.07 9.54
C ALA A 211 -9.60 -13.60 8.48
N LEU A 212 -9.20 -12.63 7.64
CA LEU A 212 -10.01 -12.09 6.54
C LEU A 212 -10.19 -13.12 5.42
N ASP A 213 -9.12 -13.80 5.01
CA ASP A 213 -9.16 -14.92 4.05
C ASP A 213 -10.12 -16.03 4.52
N GLU A 214 -10.07 -16.37 5.81
CA GLU A 214 -10.91 -17.42 6.40
C GLU A 214 -12.29 -16.92 6.88
N ALA A 215 -12.63 -15.63 6.72
CA ALA A 215 -13.85 -15.07 7.31
C ALA A 215 -15.12 -15.37 6.52
N GLU A 216 -15.01 -15.98 5.34
CA GLU A 216 -16.16 -16.24 4.46
C GLU A 216 -16.98 -14.96 4.21
N LEU A 217 -16.29 -13.83 3.94
CA LEU A 217 -16.85 -12.47 3.90
C LEU A 217 -18.17 -12.36 3.13
N SER A 218 -18.28 -13.06 1.99
CA SER A 218 -19.49 -13.09 1.17
C SER A 218 -20.76 -13.58 1.88
N GLU A 219 -20.66 -14.38 2.95
CA GLU A 219 -21.81 -14.82 3.74
C GLU A 219 -22.45 -13.68 4.55
N ALA A 220 -21.74 -12.57 4.75
CA ALA A 220 -22.27 -11.38 5.41
C ALA A 220 -23.07 -10.48 4.47
N LYS A 221 -23.15 -10.76 3.15
CA LYS A 221 -24.02 -10.03 2.22
C LYS A 221 -25.47 -10.07 2.71
N SER A 222 -26.12 -8.91 2.75
CA SER A 222 -27.48 -8.79 3.27
C SER A 222 -28.21 -7.61 2.67
N ALA A 223 -29.43 -7.83 2.16
CA ALA A 223 -30.33 -6.78 1.72
C ALA A 223 -31.23 -6.24 2.86
N GLN A 224 -31.13 -6.81 4.07
CA GLN A 224 -31.88 -6.35 5.23
C GLN A 224 -31.28 -5.04 5.74
N PRO A 225 -32.07 -3.96 5.94
CA PRO A 225 -31.60 -2.76 6.59
C PRO A 225 -31.19 -3.00 8.05
N PHE A 226 -29.97 -2.63 8.41
CA PHE A 226 -29.52 -2.56 9.80
C PHE A 226 -28.41 -1.51 9.96
N HIS A 227 -28.22 -1.06 11.20
CA HIS A 227 -27.11 -0.20 11.57
C HIS A 227 -26.60 -0.62 12.94
N PHE A 228 -25.30 -0.75 13.12
CA PHE A 228 -24.69 -1.03 14.41
C PHE A 228 -23.44 -0.19 14.56
N SER A 229 -23.24 0.39 15.75
CA SER A 229 -22.13 1.29 15.99
C SER A 229 -21.71 1.22 17.46
N VAL A 230 -20.44 0.89 17.71
CA VAL A 230 -19.88 0.82 19.06
C VAL A 230 -18.44 1.33 19.07
N THR A 231 -18.14 2.20 20.04
CA THR A 231 -16.76 2.66 20.24
C THR A 231 -15.95 1.57 20.96
N THR A 232 -14.73 1.34 20.50
CA THR A 232 -13.78 0.43 21.17
C THR A 232 -12.47 1.17 21.51
N PRO A 233 -11.57 0.59 22.32
CA PRO A 233 -10.31 1.21 22.68
C PRO A 233 -9.36 1.51 21.51
N ILE A 234 -9.55 0.88 20.34
CA ILE A 234 -8.65 1.03 19.17
C ILE A 234 -9.33 1.59 17.92
N GLY A 235 -10.58 2.06 18.06
CA GLY A 235 -11.38 2.60 16.97
C GLY A 235 -12.84 2.12 17.04
N ARG A 236 -13.72 2.77 16.30
CA ARG A 236 -15.14 2.39 16.24
C ARG A 236 -15.36 1.17 15.35
N VAL A 237 -16.33 0.34 15.70
CA VAL A 237 -16.90 -0.70 14.84
C VAL A 237 -18.24 -0.22 14.33
N ILE A 238 -18.43 -0.24 13.02
CA ILE A 238 -19.64 0.19 12.32
C ILE A 238 -20.03 -0.92 11.34
N LEU A 239 -21.27 -1.39 11.44
CA LEU A 239 -21.83 -2.39 10.52
C LEU A 239 -23.12 -1.81 9.94
N ASN A 240 -23.16 -1.64 8.64
CA ASN A 240 -24.31 -1.16 7.88
C ASN A 240 -24.74 -2.22 6.86
N GLY A 241 -25.93 -2.03 6.30
CA GLY A 241 -26.40 -2.92 5.27
C GLY A 241 -27.78 -2.59 4.76
N GLY A 242 -28.03 -3.03 3.52
CA GLY A 242 -29.36 -3.03 2.90
C GLY A 242 -29.79 -1.68 2.33
N SER A 243 -28.86 -0.75 2.13
CA SER A 243 -29.10 0.56 1.51
C SER A 243 -27.85 1.10 0.82
N ASN A 244 -28.05 1.99 -0.15
CA ASN A 244 -26.99 2.83 -0.67
C ASN A 244 -26.69 3.93 0.37
N ASP A 245 -25.50 3.91 0.93
CA ASP A 245 -25.09 4.74 2.04
C ASP A 245 -24.07 5.80 1.62
N THR A 246 -24.03 6.90 2.37
CA THR A 246 -22.96 7.89 2.27
C THR A 246 -22.23 7.94 3.60
N TRP A 247 -21.01 7.41 3.63
CA TRP A 247 -20.17 7.38 4.81
C TRP A 247 -19.44 8.71 4.98
N ASN A 248 -20.08 9.67 5.66
CA ASN A 248 -19.57 11.03 5.81
C ASN A 248 -18.72 11.20 7.08
N PRO A 249 -17.46 11.66 7.01
CA PRO A 249 -16.57 11.79 8.17
C PRO A 249 -17.02 12.84 9.21
N LYS A 250 -18.06 13.63 8.91
CA LYS A 250 -18.66 14.60 9.83
C LYS A 250 -19.75 14.00 10.70
N ASP A 251 -20.28 12.83 10.36
CA ASP A 251 -21.37 12.22 11.12
C ASP A 251 -20.86 11.65 12.45
N PRO A 252 -21.71 11.61 13.49
CA PRO A 252 -21.29 11.18 14.83
C PRO A 252 -20.69 9.76 14.87
N ASP A 253 -21.15 8.87 14.00
CA ASP A 253 -20.73 7.47 13.96
C ASP A 253 -19.50 7.21 13.10
N THR A 254 -19.19 8.08 12.14
CA THR A 254 -18.12 7.87 11.17
C THR A 254 -16.97 8.87 11.34
N LYS A 255 -17.06 9.76 12.34
CA LYS A 255 -15.98 10.65 12.73
C LYS A 255 -14.91 9.94 13.57
N GLY A 256 -13.65 10.32 13.36
CA GLY A 256 -12.52 9.86 14.16
C GLY A 256 -11.95 8.53 13.68
N ASP A 257 -11.43 7.75 14.63
CA ASP A 257 -10.70 6.52 14.36
C ASP A 257 -11.68 5.35 14.24
N ILE A 258 -11.57 4.59 13.14
CA ILE A 258 -12.42 3.44 12.83
C ILE A 258 -11.55 2.18 12.83
N LEU A 259 -12.00 1.16 13.57
CA LEU A 259 -11.40 -0.17 13.57
C LEU A 259 -11.96 -1.01 12.41
N LEU A 260 -13.28 -1.06 12.30
CA LEU A 260 -13.99 -1.83 11.28
C LEU A 260 -15.19 -1.01 10.79
N ALA A 261 -15.25 -0.74 9.50
CA ALA A 261 -16.45 -0.35 8.80
C ALA A 261 -16.81 -1.47 7.82
N MET A 262 -18.02 -2.01 7.93
CA MET A 262 -18.47 -3.08 7.04
C MET A 262 -19.85 -2.74 6.52
N ASP A 263 -19.99 -2.70 5.20
CA ASP A 263 -21.27 -2.63 4.54
C ASP A 263 -21.65 -4.00 3.97
N SER A 264 -22.93 -4.36 4.02
CA SER A 264 -23.43 -5.64 3.51
C SER A 264 -23.95 -5.60 2.08
N GLY A 265 -23.99 -4.41 1.47
CA GLY A 265 -24.24 -4.15 0.07
C GLY A 265 -25.05 -2.88 -0.19
N GLY A 266 -24.86 -2.30 -1.37
CA GLY A 266 -25.46 -1.04 -1.81
C GLY A 266 -24.51 -0.37 -2.80
N ASP A 267 -24.95 0.63 -3.57
CA ASP A 267 -23.98 1.49 -4.27
C ASP A 267 -23.62 2.66 -3.33
N ASP A 268 -22.49 2.54 -2.62
CA ASP A 268 -22.10 3.42 -1.53
C ASP A 268 -21.13 4.52 -1.94
N THR A 269 -21.13 5.60 -1.16
CA THR A 269 -20.14 6.66 -1.25
C THR A 269 -19.34 6.76 0.04
N TRP A 270 -18.08 6.35 -0.01
CA TRP A 270 -17.16 6.33 1.11
C TRP A 270 -16.33 7.62 1.16
N LEU A 271 -16.79 8.62 1.93
CA LEU A 271 -16.04 9.87 2.17
C LEU A 271 -15.09 9.78 3.37
N ILE A 272 -15.27 8.76 4.22
CA ILE A 272 -14.37 8.44 5.32
C ILE A 272 -13.01 7.96 4.81
N ARG A 273 -12.05 7.88 5.72
CA ARG A 273 -10.73 7.28 5.46
C ARG A 273 -10.84 5.75 5.48
N ALA A 274 -11.62 5.19 4.55
CA ALA A 274 -11.98 3.77 4.49
C ALA A 274 -10.74 2.87 4.60
N GLY A 275 -10.71 2.00 5.62
CA GLY A 275 -9.63 1.03 5.81
C GLY A 275 -8.26 1.64 6.11
N ALA A 276 -8.18 2.91 6.49
CA ALA A 276 -6.91 3.60 6.67
C ALA A 276 -6.67 4.05 8.10
N THR A 277 -5.46 3.82 8.62
CA THR A 277 -5.10 4.25 9.98
C THR A 277 -4.98 5.77 10.02
N THR A 278 -5.67 6.41 10.97
CA THR A 278 -5.82 7.88 11.03
C THR A 278 -5.02 8.54 12.15
N SER A 279 -4.54 7.76 13.12
CA SER A 279 -3.81 8.25 14.27
C SER A 279 -2.82 7.21 14.81
N VAL A 280 -1.96 7.62 15.76
CA VAL A 280 -1.10 6.69 16.50
C VAL A 280 -1.93 5.71 17.34
N ASP A 281 -3.11 6.12 17.78
CA ASP A 281 -3.97 5.34 18.68
C ASP A 281 -4.94 4.41 17.90
N ASN A 282 -4.93 4.51 16.56
CA ASN A 282 -5.65 3.65 15.64
C ASN A 282 -4.70 2.64 14.96
N PRO A 283 -4.38 1.51 15.62
CA PRO A 283 -3.38 0.56 15.15
C PRO A 283 -3.82 -0.21 13.90
N ILE A 284 -5.12 -0.48 13.79
CA ILE A 284 -5.75 -1.32 12.76
C ILE A 284 -6.98 -0.57 12.25
N ALA A 285 -7.14 -0.51 10.92
CA ALA A 285 -8.33 0.00 10.27
C ALA A 285 -8.72 -0.92 9.11
N VAL A 286 -9.95 -1.42 9.13
CA VAL A 286 -10.49 -2.32 8.10
C VAL A 286 -11.78 -1.72 7.55
N ALA A 287 -11.89 -1.63 6.23
CA ALA A 287 -13.13 -1.37 5.52
C ALA A 287 -13.45 -2.57 4.63
N ILE A 288 -14.70 -3.02 4.66
CA ILE A 288 -15.19 -4.16 3.87
C ILE A 288 -16.50 -3.72 3.22
N ASP A 289 -16.51 -3.63 1.90
CA ASP A 289 -17.74 -3.61 1.10
C ASP A 289 -17.99 -5.00 0.53
N LEU A 290 -19.24 -5.42 0.48
CA LEU A 290 -19.62 -6.75 0.03
C LEU A 290 -20.42 -6.76 -1.27
N ALA A 291 -20.93 -5.65 -1.79
CA ALA A 291 -21.71 -5.61 -3.02
C ALA A 291 -21.99 -4.17 -3.42
N GLY A 292 -21.72 -3.79 -4.67
CA GLY A 292 -22.06 -2.44 -5.10
C GLY A 292 -21.35 -2.01 -6.37
N ASN A 293 -21.66 -0.79 -6.81
CA ASN A 293 -20.74 0.05 -7.58
C ASN A 293 -20.40 1.26 -6.71
N ASP A 294 -19.24 1.22 -6.09
CA ASP A 294 -18.90 2.03 -4.95
C ASP A 294 -17.97 3.18 -5.33
N THR A 295 -18.09 4.27 -4.58
CA THR A 295 -17.25 5.44 -4.74
C THR A 295 -16.46 5.70 -3.47
N TYR A 296 -15.19 5.32 -3.49
CA TYR A 296 -14.22 5.61 -2.44
C TYR A 296 -13.52 6.93 -2.71
N THR A 297 -13.88 7.96 -1.97
CA THR A 297 -13.40 9.33 -2.23
C THR A 297 -13.22 10.13 -0.94
N TYR A 298 -13.24 11.45 -1.05
CA TYR A 298 -13.13 12.37 0.09
C TYR A 298 -13.99 13.60 -0.15
N ALA A 299 -14.34 14.29 0.94
CA ALA A 299 -15.01 15.58 0.83
C ALA A 299 -14.02 16.65 0.31
N PRO A 300 -14.24 17.21 -0.89
CA PRO A 300 -13.39 18.28 -1.39
C PRO A 300 -13.58 19.55 -0.55
N ALA A 301 -12.50 20.29 -0.35
CA ALA A 301 -12.53 21.65 0.18
C ALA A 301 -12.78 22.67 -0.94
N ASP A 302 -13.14 23.89 -0.55
CA ASP A 302 -13.27 25.01 -1.49
C ASP A 302 -11.94 25.28 -2.19
N ASP A 303 -11.94 25.25 -3.52
CA ASP A 303 -10.77 25.55 -4.35
C ASP A 303 -11.06 26.76 -5.24
N PRO A 304 -10.65 27.97 -4.85
CA PRO A 304 -10.87 29.16 -5.65
C PRO A 304 -10.01 29.20 -6.93
N LEU A 305 -9.03 28.30 -7.09
CA LEU A 305 -8.11 28.27 -8.22
C LEU A 305 -7.87 26.81 -8.67
N PRO A 306 -8.92 26.12 -9.18
CA PRO A 306 -8.79 24.74 -9.62
C PRO A 306 -7.78 24.64 -10.75
N PHE A 307 -6.96 23.59 -10.69
CA PHE A 307 -5.94 23.31 -11.70
C PHE A 307 -6.37 22.11 -12.53
N GLU A 308 -6.45 22.28 -13.85
CA GLU A 308 -6.84 21.20 -14.77
C GLU A 308 -5.90 19.99 -14.64
N GLY A 309 -6.49 18.80 -14.50
CA GLY A 309 -5.74 17.54 -14.34
C GLY A 309 -5.26 17.24 -12.91
N LEU A 310 -5.56 18.08 -11.92
CA LEU A 310 -5.41 17.76 -10.49
C LEU A 310 -6.78 17.51 -9.85
N LEU A 311 -6.79 16.71 -8.77
CA LEU A 311 -8.00 16.49 -7.99
C LEU A 311 -8.34 17.75 -7.19
N PRO A 312 -9.59 17.95 -6.73
CA PRO A 312 -9.85 19.05 -5.80
C PRO A 312 -9.08 18.82 -4.48
N PRO A 313 -8.55 19.87 -3.82
CA PRO A 313 -7.95 19.73 -2.48
C PRO A 313 -8.96 19.17 -1.46
N ASP A 314 -8.42 18.62 -0.38
CA ASP A 314 -9.16 18.38 0.85
C ASP A 314 -8.89 19.51 1.87
N GLU A 315 -9.27 19.29 3.13
CA GLU A 315 -9.11 20.27 4.21
C GLU A 315 -7.66 20.77 4.42
N ASP A 316 -6.65 19.99 4.00
CA ASP A 316 -5.25 20.38 4.13
C ASP A 316 -4.75 21.27 2.98
N SER A 317 -5.60 21.49 1.96
CA SER A 317 -5.35 22.38 0.82
C SER A 317 -4.15 21.97 -0.06
N ARG A 318 -3.67 22.90 -0.88
CA ARG A 318 -2.47 22.76 -1.72
C ARG A 318 -1.45 23.84 -1.42
N THR A 319 -0.21 23.62 -1.86
CA THR A 319 0.79 24.70 -1.93
C THR A 319 0.33 25.80 -2.89
N VAL A 320 0.88 27.02 -2.74
CA VAL A 320 0.69 28.07 -3.74
C VAL A 320 1.34 27.65 -5.06
N ALA A 321 0.59 27.75 -6.16
CA ALA A 321 1.12 27.48 -7.50
C ALA A 321 2.31 28.39 -7.82
N GLN A 322 3.33 27.85 -8.47
CA GLN A 322 4.51 28.60 -8.92
C GLN A 322 4.50 28.68 -10.44
N ALA A 323 5.17 29.68 -11.02
CA ALA A 323 5.20 29.84 -12.47
C ALA A 323 5.73 28.56 -13.15
N GLY A 324 4.89 27.94 -13.99
CA GLY A 324 5.22 26.72 -14.71
C GLY A 324 5.03 25.40 -13.93
N TYR A 325 4.61 25.45 -12.66
CA TYR A 325 4.45 24.26 -11.82
C TYR A 325 3.06 24.21 -11.17
N ALA A 326 2.47 23.02 -11.18
CA ALA A 326 1.18 22.78 -10.55
C ALA A 326 1.30 22.75 -9.02
N PRO A 327 0.27 23.19 -8.28
CA PRO A 327 0.29 23.19 -6.82
C PRO A 327 0.21 21.78 -6.25
N LEU A 328 1.14 21.44 -5.35
CA LEU A 328 1.20 20.16 -4.68
C LEU A 328 0.09 20.00 -3.63
N SER A 329 -0.52 18.81 -3.56
CA SER A 329 -1.40 18.45 -2.44
C SER A 329 -0.66 18.48 -1.11
N LEU A 330 -1.26 19.12 -0.11
CA LEU A 330 -0.77 19.11 1.27
C LEU A 330 -1.50 18.07 2.14
N SER A 331 -2.44 17.30 1.58
CA SER A 331 -3.21 16.25 2.27
C SER A 331 -2.34 15.35 3.13
N ALA A 332 -2.53 15.43 4.45
CA ALA A 332 -1.88 14.56 5.43
C ALA A 332 -2.78 13.38 5.80
N GLN A 333 -3.86 13.16 5.05
CA GLN A 333 -4.92 12.20 5.34
C GLN A 333 -4.68 10.89 4.57
N SER A 334 -4.39 9.80 5.27
CA SER A 334 -4.38 8.44 4.70
C SER A 334 -5.79 7.96 4.39
N ARG A 335 -5.96 7.18 3.31
CA ARG A 335 -7.27 6.67 2.82
C ARG A 335 -7.14 5.28 2.21
N GLN A 336 -8.26 4.62 1.93
CA GLN A 336 -8.36 3.44 1.06
C GLN A 336 -7.29 2.38 1.34
N GLY A 337 -7.37 1.75 2.52
CA GLY A 337 -6.45 0.65 2.87
C GLY A 337 -5.04 1.09 3.28
N ALA A 338 -4.80 2.37 3.55
CA ALA A 338 -3.46 2.85 3.88
C ALA A 338 -3.04 2.60 5.34
N GLY A 339 -1.88 1.97 5.55
CA GLY A 339 -1.28 1.72 6.87
C GLY A 339 -0.11 2.65 7.20
N ARG A 340 -0.31 3.56 8.16
CA ARG A 340 0.71 4.48 8.68
C ARG A 340 1.00 4.17 10.14
N LEU A 341 2.20 3.67 10.43
CA LEU A 341 2.54 3.08 11.74
C LEU A 341 1.51 2.03 12.19
N GLY A 342 0.87 1.32 11.28
CA GLY A 342 -0.25 0.43 11.58
C GLY A 342 -0.63 -0.42 10.36
N ILE A 343 -1.79 -1.05 10.42
CA ILE A 343 -2.30 -1.94 9.37
C ILE A 343 -3.62 -1.37 8.84
N GLY A 344 -3.64 -1.00 7.56
CA GLY A 344 -4.82 -0.55 6.85
C GLY A 344 -5.23 -1.60 5.82
N VAL A 345 -6.53 -1.90 5.73
CA VAL A 345 -7.11 -2.85 4.79
C VAL A 345 -8.41 -2.30 4.24
N LEU A 346 -8.53 -2.21 2.93
CA LEU A 346 -9.78 -2.01 2.21
C LEU A 346 -10.04 -3.25 1.36
N ILE A 347 -11.22 -3.83 1.51
CA ILE A 347 -11.71 -4.96 0.71
C ILE A 347 -13.03 -4.53 0.07
N ASP A 348 -13.11 -4.70 -1.24
CA ASP A 348 -14.33 -4.60 -2.03
C ASP A 348 -14.62 -5.96 -2.68
N LEU A 349 -15.80 -6.52 -2.43
CA LEU A 349 -16.28 -7.78 -3.03
C LEU A 349 -17.52 -7.56 -3.92
N GLY A 350 -17.68 -6.33 -4.43
CA GLY A 350 -18.73 -5.89 -5.33
C GLY A 350 -18.69 -6.57 -6.69
N GLY A 351 -17.50 -6.73 -7.27
CA GLY A 351 -17.35 -7.14 -8.67
C GLY A 351 -17.88 -6.05 -9.62
N GLY A 352 -17.88 -4.80 -9.16
CA GLY A 352 -18.71 -3.70 -9.65
C GLY A 352 -18.03 -2.84 -10.70
N ARG A 353 -18.42 -1.57 -10.75
CA ARG A 353 -17.64 -0.51 -11.40
C ARG A 353 -17.36 0.53 -10.35
N ASP A 354 -16.18 0.47 -9.80
CA ASP A 354 -15.80 1.16 -8.60
C ASP A 354 -14.88 2.34 -8.91
N GLN A 355 -15.00 3.38 -8.09
CA GLN A 355 -14.24 4.62 -8.23
C GLN A 355 -13.40 4.86 -6.99
N TYR A 356 -12.09 4.78 -7.16
CA TYR A 356 -11.10 5.03 -6.11
C TYR A 356 -10.40 6.35 -6.36
N ARG A 357 -10.69 7.36 -5.55
CA ARG A 357 -10.12 8.71 -5.69
C ARG A 357 -9.46 9.20 -4.42
N ALA A 358 -8.16 9.52 -4.48
CA ALA A 358 -7.46 10.06 -3.33
C ALA A 358 -6.28 10.96 -3.72
N LEU A 359 -6.06 12.03 -2.96
CA LEU A 359 -4.92 12.92 -3.20
C LEU A 359 -3.59 12.20 -3.01
N ARG A 360 -3.34 11.68 -1.80
CA ARG A 360 -2.09 11.03 -1.44
C ARG A 360 -2.30 9.95 -0.37
N MET A 361 -1.30 9.07 -0.22
CA MET A 361 -1.22 8.07 0.85
C MET A 361 -2.47 7.19 0.93
N ALA A 362 -2.81 6.57 -0.20
CA ALA A 362 -4.04 5.80 -0.34
C ALA A 362 -3.86 4.54 -1.18
N GLN A 363 -4.94 3.77 -1.39
CA GLN A 363 -4.97 2.65 -2.35
C GLN A 363 -3.87 1.63 -2.03
N GLY A 364 -3.91 1.12 -0.80
CA GLY A 364 -2.91 0.17 -0.29
C GLY A 364 -1.56 0.79 0.11
N PHE A 365 -1.46 2.12 0.29
CA PHE A 365 -0.22 2.78 0.69
C PHE A 365 0.31 2.33 2.06
N ALA A 366 1.62 2.15 2.19
CA ALA A 366 2.27 1.80 3.44
C ALA A 366 3.37 2.79 3.85
N ASN A 367 3.34 3.23 5.11
CA ASN A 367 4.45 3.94 5.74
C ASN A 367 4.72 3.38 7.13
N PHE A 368 5.87 2.73 7.33
CA PHE A 368 6.18 2.04 8.59
C PHE A 368 5.05 1.10 9.06
N GLY A 369 4.35 0.47 8.11
CA GLY A 369 3.11 -0.26 8.33
C GLY A 369 2.81 -1.21 7.16
N VAL A 370 1.57 -1.68 7.12
CA VAL A 370 1.05 -2.52 6.03
C VAL A 370 -0.19 -1.86 5.45
N GLY A 371 -0.21 -1.64 4.14
CA GLY A 371 -1.38 -1.18 3.41
C GLY A 371 -1.86 -2.24 2.44
N VAL A 372 -3.17 -2.49 2.42
CA VAL A 372 -3.82 -3.45 1.52
C VAL A 372 -5.06 -2.82 0.92
N GLN A 373 -5.13 -2.81 -0.41
CA GLN A 373 -6.36 -2.66 -1.16
C GLN A 373 -6.62 -3.97 -1.90
N TRP A 374 -7.84 -4.47 -1.79
CA TRP A 374 -8.29 -5.71 -2.40
C TRP A 374 -9.62 -5.47 -3.09
N ASP A 375 -9.62 -5.58 -4.40
CA ASP A 375 -10.83 -5.50 -5.22
C ASP A 375 -11.08 -6.86 -5.89
N ASP A 376 -12.31 -7.36 -5.89
CA ASP A 376 -12.69 -8.65 -6.51
C ASP A 376 -12.90 -8.56 -8.03
N GLY A 377 -12.64 -7.39 -8.62
CA GLY A 377 -12.66 -7.07 -10.04
C GLY A 377 -13.79 -6.13 -10.41
N GLY A 378 -13.82 -5.70 -11.66
CA GLY A 378 -14.72 -4.65 -12.12
C GLY A 378 -14.10 -3.87 -13.27
N ASP A 379 -14.89 -3.06 -13.97
CA ASP A 379 -14.30 -2.08 -14.89
C ASP A 379 -14.04 -0.78 -14.11
N ASP A 380 -12.92 -0.68 -13.40
CA ASP A 380 -12.72 0.28 -12.32
C ASP A 380 -11.86 1.47 -12.69
N THR A 381 -11.95 2.52 -11.88
CA THR A 381 -11.13 3.72 -12.02
C THR A 381 -10.39 4.03 -10.73
N TYR A 382 -9.05 3.98 -10.81
CA TYR A 382 -8.15 4.34 -9.73
C TYR A 382 -7.44 5.67 -10.06
N GLU A 383 -7.79 6.73 -9.34
CA GLU A 383 -7.23 8.08 -9.53
C GLU A 383 -6.54 8.57 -8.25
N GLY A 384 -5.27 8.95 -8.36
CA GLY A 384 -4.59 9.67 -7.28
C GLY A 384 -3.46 10.57 -7.75
N GLU A 385 -2.85 11.34 -6.84
CA GLU A 385 -1.74 12.21 -7.21
C GLU A 385 -0.40 11.61 -6.85
N ALA A 386 -0.21 11.21 -5.58
CA ALA A 386 1.07 10.63 -5.17
C ALA A 386 1.00 9.67 -3.99
N ALA A 387 1.90 8.67 -3.96
CA ALA A 387 1.92 7.66 -2.88
C ALA A 387 0.58 6.89 -2.82
N VAL A 388 0.19 6.32 -3.96
CA VAL A 388 -1.07 5.58 -4.16
C VAL A 388 -0.82 4.27 -4.94
N GLN A 389 -1.79 3.36 -4.97
CA GLN A 389 -1.78 2.16 -5.82
C GLN A 389 -0.58 1.26 -5.48
N ALA A 390 -0.56 0.75 -4.25
CA ALA A 390 0.53 -0.01 -3.67
C ALA A 390 1.89 0.73 -3.67
N ALA A 391 1.94 1.92 -3.08
CA ALA A 391 3.22 2.59 -2.82
C ALA A 391 3.69 2.31 -1.37
N ALA A 392 4.97 2.03 -1.17
CA ALA A 392 5.50 1.68 0.15
C ALA A 392 6.77 2.44 0.52
N VAL A 393 6.76 3.03 1.73
CA VAL A 393 7.85 3.80 2.33
C VAL A 393 8.20 3.17 3.67
N VAL A 394 9.23 2.30 3.71
CA VAL A 394 9.62 1.53 4.90
C VAL A 394 8.47 0.63 5.43
N GLY A 395 7.73 -0.02 4.54
CA GLY A 395 6.55 -0.83 4.86
C GLY A 395 6.25 -1.88 3.77
N LEU A 396 5.11 -2.55 3.88
CA LEU A 396 4.65 -3.51 2.86
C LEU A 396 3.31 -3.06 2.30
N ALA A 397 3.19 -3.00 0.96
CA ALA A 397 1.98 -2.53 0.29
C ALA A 397 1.48 -3.56 -0.73
N ILE A 398 0.16 -3.77 -0.77
CA ILE A 398 -0.54 -4.57 -1.77
C ILE A 398 -1.72 -3.78 -2.32
N SER A 399 -1.86 -3.80 -3.64
CA SER A 399 -3.08 -3.46 -4.37
C SER A 399 -3.37 -4.64 -5.27
N TYR A 400 -4.47 -5.33 -5.01
CA TYR A 400 -4.93 -6.47 -5.79
C TYR A 400 -6.22 -6.13 -6.49
N ASP A 401 -6.34 -6.57 -7.73
CA ASP A 401 -7.53 -6.47 -8.56
C ASP A 401 -7.90 -7.84 -9.15
N GLY A 402 -9.17 -8.21 -9.02
CA GLY A 402 -9.72 -9.46 -9.54
C GLY A 402 -9.85 -9.49 -11.06
N GLY A 403 -9.71 -8.34 -11.72
CA GLY A 403 -9.68 -8.12 -13.16
C GLY A 403 -10.91 -7.40 -13.69
N GLY A 404 -10.87 -7.02 -14.97
CA GLY A 404 -11.83 -6.18 -15.68
C GLY A 404 -11.04 -5.15 -16.49
N ASN A 405 -11.67 -4.15 -17.12
CA ASN A 405 -10.89 -3.16 -17.90
C ASN A 405 -10.75 -1.86 -17.12
N ASP A 406 -9.59 -1.71 -16.51
CA ASP A 406 -9.30 -0.67 -15.54
C ASP A 406 -8.57 0.53 -16.11
N THR A 407 -8.69 1.64 -15.40
CA THR A 407 -7.82 2.80 -15.58
C THR A 407 -7.18 3.21 -14.27
N ARG A 408 -5.85 3.18 -14.22
CA ARG A 408 -5.04 3.58 -13.07
C ARG A 408 -4.23 4.83 -13.39
N THR A 409 -4.64 5.98 -12.86
CA THR A 409 -3.99 7.28 -13.07
C THR A 409 -3.28 7.79 -11.82
N ALA A 410 -2.00 8.16 -11.95
CA ALA A 410 -1.22 8.80 -10.90
C ALA A 410 -0.20 9.82 -11.47
N LEU A 411 0.49 10.58 -10.59
CA LEU A 411 1.57 11.47 -10.99
C LEU A 411 2.95 11.03 -10.44
N HIS A 412 3.00 10.52 -9.21
CA HIS A 412 4.26 10.30 -8.48
C HIS A 412 4.19 9.16 -7.44
N LEU A 413 5.24 8.34 -7.32
CA LEU A 413 5.35 7.31 -6.27
C LEU A 413 4.12 6.40 -6.21
N SER A 414 3.89 5.59 -7.24
CA SER A 414 2.63 4.84 -7.36
C SER A 414 2.79 3.55 -8.16
N GLN A 415 1.71 2.76 -8.25
CA GLN A 415 1.64 1.58 -9.11
C GLN A 415 2.77 0.60 -8.79
N GLY A 416 2.82 0.11 -7.54
CA GLY A 416 3.84 -0.84 -7.09
C GLY A 416 5.22 -0.20 -6.84
N MET A 417 5.26 1.03 -6.33
CA MET A 417 6.52 1.70 -6.02
C MET A 417 7.02 1.37 -4.61
N ALA A 418 8.30 1.00 -4.48
CA ALA A 418 8.93 0.73 -3.20
C ALA A 418 10.18 1.60 -2.95
N TRP A 419 10.14 2.36 -1.85
CA TRP A 419 11.30 3.08 -1.32
C TRP A 419 12.20 2.20 -0.43
N VAL A 420 13.12 2.79 0.32
CA VAL A 420 14.04 2.10 1.24
C VAL A 420 13.27 1.14 2.18
N SER A 421 13.76 -0.10 2.34
CA SER A 421 13.20 -1.08 3.28
C SER A 421 11.72 -1.38 3.07
N SER A 422 11.26 -1.39 1.82
CA SER A 422 9.88 -1.74 1.50
C SER A 422 9.76 -2.74 0.37
N GLY A 423 8.63 -3.45 0.38
CA GLY A 423 8.14 -4.24 -0.73
C GLY A 423 6.76 -3.74 -1.11
N ALA A 424 6.51 -3.57 -2.40
CA ALA A 424 5.25 -3.06 -2.90
C ALA A 424 4.82 -3.84 -4.13
N LEU A 425 3.59 -4.35 -4.12
CA LEU A 425 3.02 -5.14 -5.19
C LEU A 425 1.68 -4.56 -5.62
N LEU A 426 1.61 -4.13 -6.88
CA LEU A 426 0.35 -4.02 -7.60
C LEU A 426 0.18 -5.32 -8.40
N TYR A 427 -0.92 -6.02 -8.16
CA TYR A 427 -1.27 -7.24 -8.87
C TYR A 427 -2.61 -7.04 -9.56
N ASP A 428 -2.62 -7.20 -10.88
CA ASP A 428 -3.81 -7.21 -11.72
C ASP A 428 -3.95 -8.58 -12.37
N ARG A 429 -5.16 -9.15 -12.30
CA ARG A 429 -5.39 -10.53 -12.68
C ARG A 429 -5.75 -10.67 -14.15
N ALA A 430 -6.49 -9.72 -14.71
CA ALA A 430 -6.94 -9.79 -16.09
C ALA A 430 -7.58 -8.49 -16.54
N GLY A 431 -7.41 -8.10 -17.80
CA GLY A 431 -8.10 -6.92 -18.27
C GLY A 431 -7.68 -6.45 -19.64
N ASN A 432 -8.00 -5.21 -19.99
CA ASN A 432 -7.24 -4.45 -20.98
C ASN A 432 -7.02 -3.09 -20.33
N ASP A 433 -5.94 -2.97 -19.59
CA ASP A 433 -5.81 -2.00 -18.53
C ASP A 433 -4.95 -0.81 -18.95
N ASN A 434 -5.29 0.36 -18.42
CA ASN A 434 -4.57 1.60 -18.71
C ASN A 434 -3.83 2.09 -17.47
N TYR A 435 -2.51 1.89 -17.44
CA TYR A 435 -1.61 2.37 -16.39
C TYR A 435 -0.98 3.70 -16.79
N VAL A 436 -1.49 4.80 -16.24
CA VAL A 436 -1.10 6.17 -16.61
C VAL A 436 -0.39 6.88 -15.48
N CYS A 437 0.91 7.10 -15.64
CA CYS A 437 1.68 8.03 -14.83
C CYS A 437 2.03 9.29 -15.63
N ARG A 438 1.12 10.28 -15.60
CA ARG A 438 1.03 11.40 -16.57
C ARG A 438 2.39 12.01 -16.92
N ILE A 439 2.67 12.07 -18.22
CA ILE A 439 3.99 12.43 -18.73
C ILE A 439 4.33 13.90 -18.49
N ASP A 440 3.47 14.84 -18.91
CA ASP A 440 3.82 16.26 -19.02
C ASP A 440 3.10 17.16 -18.00
N LYS A 441 1.77 17.17 -18.01
CA LYS A 441 0.94 18.06 -17.20
C LYS A 441 -0.12 17.28 -16.41
N PRO A 442 -0.49 17.75 -15.20
CA PRO A 442 0.11 18.88 -14.48
C PRO A 442 1.55 18.58 -14.01
N LEU A 443 2.47 19.55 -14.16
CA LEU A 443 3.86 19.41 -13.72
C LEU A 443 3.96 19.74 -12.22
N ALA A 444 3.68 18.73 -11.39
CA ALA A 444 3.64 18.84 -9.93
C ALA A 444 4.96 18.38 -9.29
N TYR A 445 5.54 17.30 -9.79
CA TYR A 445 6.72 16.63 -9.25
C TYR A 445 7.87 16.66 -10.28
N PRO A 446 8.45 17.82 -10.60
CA PRO A 446 9.32 17.97 -11.76
C PRO A 446 10.56 17.09 -11.71
N SER A 447 10.86 16.44 -12.83
CA SER A 447 12.04 15.60 -12.99
C SER A 447 13.30 16.44 -13.28
N PRO A 448 14.40 16.24 -12.53
CA PRO A 448 15.69 16.81 -12.89
C PRO A 448 16.26 16.29 -14.21
N GLN A 449 15.80 15.13 -14.69
CA GLN A 449 16.23 14.54 -15.97
C GLN A 449 15.56 15.25 -17.15
N THR A 450 14.36 15.79 -16.95
CA THR A 450 13.57 16.52 -17.94
C THR A 450 13.05 17.85 -17.36
N PRO A 451 13.94 18.81 -17.04
CA PRO A 451 13.56 20.02 -16.31
C PRO A 451 12.50 20.85 -17.04
N GLY A 452 11.41 21.17 -16.33
CA GLY A 452 10.33 22.00 -16.86
C GLY A 452 9.43 21.31 -17.89
N TYR A 453 9.61 20.00 -18.10
CA TYR A 453 8.87 19.25 -19.12
C TYR A 453 7.99 18.14 -18.54
N ALA A 454 8.53 17.29 -17.65
CA ALA A 454 7.85 16.10 -17.18
C ALA A 454 8.07 15.80 -15.70
N ASN A 455 7.17 15.01 -15.11
CA ASN A 455 7.24 14.60 -13.71
C ASN A 455 8.35 13.54 -13.47
N SER A 456 8.78 13.40 -12.22
CA SER A 456 9.45 12.20 -11.73
C SER A 456 8.35 11.22 -11.36
N SER A 457 7.95 10.32 -12.26
CA SER A 457 6.83 9.40 -11.98
C SER A 457 7.15 8.45 -10.83
N LEU A 458 8.30 7.73 -10.86
CA LEU A 458 8.56 6.67 -9.87
C LEU A 458 7.38 5.68 -9.79
N CYS A 459 6.95 5.15 -10.94
CA CYS A 459 5.76 4.33 -11.07
C CYS A 459 6.04 2.93 -11.60
N GLN A 460 5.00 2.09 -11.68
CA GLN A 460 4.95 0.87 -12.48
C GLN A 460 6.09 -0.08 -12.09
N GLY A 461 6.07 -0.53 -10.84
CA GLY A 461 7.04 -1.47 -10.32
C GLY A 461 8.41 -0.85 -10.06
N THR A 462 8.49 0.40 -9.63
CA THR A 462 9.78 1.08 -9.39
C THR A 462 10.36 0.78 -8.01
N GLY A 463 11.64 0.39 -7.94
CA GLY A 463 12.41 0.28 -6.69
C GLY A 463 13.40 1.45 -6.53
N PHE A 464 13.31 2.20 -5.42
CA PHE A 464 14.05 3.46 -5.27
C PHE A 464 14.79 3.60 -3.94
N GLY A 465 16.11 3.80 -4.00
CA GLY A 465 16.96 4.04 -2.83
C GLY A 465 17.18 5.50 -2.48
N LEU A 466 17.58 5.75 -1.24
CA LEU A 466 17.91 7.09 -0.76
C LEU A 466 19.36 7.43 -1.13
N ARG A 467 19.53 8.47 -1.95
CA ARG A 467 20.83 9.05 -2.26
C ARG A 467 20.90 10.52 -1.86
N ARG A 468 21.64 10.86 -0.80
CA ARG A 468 21.90 12.26 -0.38
C ARG A 468 23.39 12.56 -0.34
N ASP A 469 23.92 13.03 -1.47
CA ASP A 469 25.35 13.29 -1.65
C ASP A 469 25.87 14.41 -0.72
N LYS A 470 25.06 15.47 -0.50
CA LYS A 470 25.44 16.61 0.38
C LYS A 470 25.60 16.18 1.85
N THR A 471 24.74 15.31 2.35
CA THR A 471 24.78 14.82 3.74
C THR A 471 25.60 13.55 3.88
N LYS A 472 26.03 12.94 2.77
CA LYS A 472 26.66 11.61 2.70
C LYS A 472 25.79 10.52 3.35
N THR A 473 24.48 10.62 3.16
CA THR A 473 23.52 9.64 3.64
C THR A 473 22.99 8.85 2.47
N HIS A 474 23.25 7.55 2.45
CA HIS A 474 22.85 6.64 1.38
C HIS A 474 22.19 5.40 1.97
N ARG A 475 21.12 4.88 1.34
CA ARG A 475 20.43 3.63 1.72
C ARG A 475 19.89 2.90 0.50
N SER A 476 20.04 1.59 0.46
CA SER A 476 19.51 0.75 -0.60
C SER A 476 18.00 0.86 -0.73
N GLY A 477 17.51 0.81 -1.96
CA GLY A 477 16.08 0.86 -2.27
C GLY A 477 15.36 -0.45 -1.97
N GLY A 478 14.03 -0.37 -2.05
CA GLY A 478 13.13 -1.51 -1.90
C GLY A 478 12.87 -2.24 -3.21
N LEU A 479 11.87 -3.12 -3.15
CA LEU A 479 11.40 -3.95 -4.24
C LEU A 479 10.01 -3.49 -4.69
N GLY A 480 9.94 -2.82 -5.84
CA GLY A 480 8.68 -2.43 -6.48
C GLY A 480 8.28 -3.44 -7.54
N ILE A 481 7.01 -3.83 -7.56
CA ILE A 481 6.46 -4.84 -8.47
C ILE A 481 5.12 -4.35 -9.00
N LEU A 482 4.99 -4.31 -10.33
CA LEU A 482 3.70 -4.34 -11.01
C LEU A 482 3.62 -5.67 -11.74
N ARG A 483 2.63 -6.48 -11.39
CA ARG A 483 2.31 -7.75 -12.04
C ARG A 483 0.93 -7.63 -12.67
N ASP A 484 0.88 -7.57 -13.99
CA ASP A 484 -0.34 -7.78 -14.76
C ASP A 484 -0.28 -9.18 -15.37
N LEU A 485 -1.29 -10.01 -15.16
CA LEU A 485 -1.26 -11.41 -15.55
C LEU A 485 -1.70 -11.66 -17.00
N GLN A 486 -2.63 -10.87 -17.54
CA GLN A 486 -3.13 -11.05 -18.91
C GLN A 486 -4.02 -9.88 -19.36
N GLY A 487 -3.86 -9.46 -20.61
CA GLY A 487 -4.69 -8.42 -21.17
C GLY A 487 -4.20 -7.91 -22.50
N ASN A 488 -4.65 -6.75 -22.95
CA ASN A 488 -3.89 -5.95 -23.91
C ASN A 488 -3.74 -4.58 -23.29
N ASP A 489 -2.60 -4.37 -22.65
CA ASP A 489 -2.46 -3.34 -21.63
C ASP A 489 -1.63 -2.16 -22.15
N ALA A 490 -1.91 -0.98 -21.62
CA ALA A 490 -1.25 0.26 -22.00
C ALA A 490 -0.56 0.90 -20.80
N TYR A 491 0.76 1.07 -20.90
CA TYR A 491 1.60 1.65 -19.85
C TYR A 491 2.19 2.98 -20.32
N GLU A 492 1.72 4.08 -19.77
CA GLU A 492 2.23 5.42 -20.04
C GLU A 492 2.96 5.96 -18.80
N GLY A 493 4.18 6.49 -18.98
CA GLY A 493 4.96 7.03 -17.87
C GLY A 493 6.06 8.02 -18.27
N SER A 494 6.41 8.96 -17.39
CA SER A 494 7.52 9.90 -17.66
C SER A 494 8.89 9.38 -17.21
N THR A 495 9.31 9.74 -16.00
CA THR A 495 10.66 9.42 -15.49
C THR A 495 10.61 8.34 -14.43
N PHE A 496 11.47 7.31 -14.55
CA PHE A 496 11.55 6.16 -13.64
C PHE A 496 10.23 5.38 -13.58
N VAL A 497 9.98 4.62 -14.63
CA VAL A 497 8.75 3.85 -14.83
C VAL A 497 9.07 2.46 -15.39
N GLN A 498 8.06 1.60 -15.49
CA GLN A 498 8.13 0.31 -16.19
C GLN A 498 9.31 -0.56 -15.70
N GLY A 499 9.28 -0.95 -14.43
CA GLY A 499 10.25 -1.86 -13.82
C GLY A 499 11.58 -1.21 -13.45
N THR A 500 11.62 0.11 -13.28
CA THR A 500 12.87 0.85 -13.05
C THR A 500 13.47 0.64 -11.66
N GLY A 501 14.79 0.48 -11.61
CA GLY A 501 15.57 0.48 -10.38
C GLY A 501 16.45 1.73 -10.22
N TYR A 502 16.50 2.29 -9.02
CA TYR A 502 17.42 3.39 -8.67
C TYR A 502 18.08 3.17 -7.31
N TRP A 503 19.40 3.36 -7.25
CA TRP A 503 20.21 3.32 -6.02
C TRP A 503 19.98 2.05 -5.18
N PHE A 504 20.44 0.91 -5.71
CA PHE A 504 20.25 -0.40 -5.08
C PHE A 504 18.79 -0.84 -4.86
N GLY A 505 17.82 -0.11 -5.43
CA GLY A 505 16.44 -0.59 -5.54
C GLY A 505 16.31 -1.67 -6.61
N THR A 506 15.27 -2.47 -6.51
CA THR A 506 14.87 -3.44 -7.55
C THR A 506 13.50 -3.07 -8.07
N GLY A 507 13.39 -2.82 -9.37
CA GLY A 507 12.10 -2.64 -10.03
C GLY A 507 11.74 -3.85 -10.88
N ILE A 508 10.45 -4.18 -10.92
CA ILE A 508 9.87 -5.26 -11.73
C ILE A 508 8.56 -4.77 -12.33
N LEU A 509 8.49 -4.70 -13.66
CA LEU A 509 7.23 -4.77 -14.39
C LEU A 509 7.17 -6.17 -14.99
N ALA A 510 6.24 -7.00 -14.53
CA ALA A 510 6.05 -8.37 -14.97
C ALA A 510 4.70 -8.48 -15.65
N ASP A 511 4.69 -8.11 -16.92
CA ASP A 511 3.50 -8.18 -17.77
C ASP A 511 3.29 -9.59 -18.32
N GLY A 512 2.03 -9.95 -18.52
CA GLY A 512 1.57 -11.30 -18.76
C GLY A 512 1.43 -11.65 -20.24
N SER A 513 0.32 -12.31 -20.57
CA SER A 513 -0.04 -12.57 -21.97
C SER A 513 -0.86 -11.43 -22.54
N GLY A 514 -0.47 -10.90 -23.69
CA GLY A 514 -1.18 -9.79 -24.30
C GLY A 514 -0.50 -9.21 -25.54
N ASP A 515 -1.21 -8.31 -26.22
CA ASP A 515 -0.64 -7.40 -27.22
C ASP A 515 -0.52 -5.99 -26.61
N ASP A 516 0.55 -5.77 -25.84
CA ASP A 516 0.67 -4.61 -24.94
C ASP A 516 1.42 -3.42 -25.58
N TRP A 517 1.18 -2.23 -25.01
CA TRP A 517 1.80 -0.97 -25.44
C TRP A 517 2.50 -0.26 -24.28
N TYR A 518 3.75 0.17 -24.50
CA TYR A 518 4.56 0.85 -23.49
C TYR A 518 5.13 2.15 -24.04
N ASP A 519 4.80 3.26 -23.39
CA ASP A 519 5.39 4.58 -23.64
C ASP A 519 6.01 5.16 -22.38
N GLY A 520 7.29 5.50 -22.50
CA GLY A 520 8.15 5.87 -21.40
C GLY A 520 9.11 6.96 -21.84
N LEU A 521 9.13 8.08 -21.11
CA LEU A 521 9.95 9.23 -21.51
C LEU A 521 11.45 9.06 -21.18
N PHE A 522 11.79 8.71 -19.93
CA PHE A 522 13.18 8.70 -19.46
C PHE A 522 13.38 7.70 -18.30
N TYR A 523 14.43 6.86 -18.33
CA TYR A 523 14.55 5.73 -17.39
C TYR A 523 13.25 4.90 -17.35
N ALA A 524 12.98 4.20 -18.44
CA ALA A 524 11.80 3.36 -18.64
C ALA A 524 12.22 1.99 -19.19
N GLN A 525 11.28 1.04 -19.25
CA GLN A 525 11.45 -0.30 -19.82
C GLN A 525 12.66 -1.05 -19.24
N GLY A 526 12.65 -1.28 -17.93
CA GLY A 526 13.69 -2.02 -17.23
C GLY A 526 14.99 -1.23 -17.05
N ALA A 527 14.91 0.10 -16.93
CA ALA A 527 16.09 0.92 -16.71
C ALA A 527 16.64 0.79 -15.29
N ALA A 528 17.96 0.67 -15.14
CA ALA A 528 18.63 0.64 -13.84
C ALA A 528 19.70 1.73 -13.73
N ALA A 529 19.66 2.50 -12.65
CA ALA A 529 20.65 3.52 -12.35
C ALA A 529 21.27 3.31 -10.96
N HIS A 530 22.56 3.64 -10.84
CA HIS A 530 23.32 3.56 -9.59
C HIS A 530 23.25 2.18 -8.94
N PHE A 531 23.73 1.19 -9.69
CA PHE A 531 23.84 -0.20 -9.24
C PHE A 531 22.51 -0.87 -8.91
N ALA A 532 21.37 -0.29 -9.28
CA ALA A 532 20.06 -0.90 -9.12
C ALA A 532 19.87 -2.17 -9.96
N LEU A 533 18.76 -2.87 -9.71
CA LEU A 533 18.26 -3.97 -10.53
C LEU A 533 16.93 -3.57 -11.17
N ALA A 534 16.69 -4.01 -12.39
CA ALA A 534 15.48 -3.71 -13.13
C ALA A 534 15.11 -4.92 -14.00
N PHE A 535 13.82 -5.25 -14.01
CA PHE A 535 13.25 -6.34 -14.78
C PHE A 535 11.98 -5.82 -15.46
N PHE A 536 11.87 -6.15 -16.74
CA PHE A 536 10.78 -5.79 -17.63
C PHE A 536 10.52 -6.99 -18.53
#